data_AF-A0A177PCA4-F1
#
_entry.id   AF-A0A177PCA4-F1
#
_cell.length_a   1.000
_cell.length_b   1.000
_cell.length_c   1.000
_cell.angle_alpha   90.00
_cell.angle_beta   90.00
_cell.angle_gamma   90.00
#
_symmetry.space_group_name_H-M   'P 1'
#
loop_
_entity.id
_entity.type
_entity.pdbx_description
1 polymer ?
#
loop_
_entity_poly.entity_id
_entity_poly.type
_entity_poly.pdbx_seq_one_letter_code
_entity_poly.pdbx_strand_id
1 'polypeptide(L)'
;MIETGSYELLSFEEARQKLRFDREISLGLFDLSSFRIAYCAGDFAYVGDIELYQWMWCDKIAGLVVDGDMTIDGDLMDNSFDGSAAFVLARGNLRARTVTLGGAEVVVRGDLRVEGAVFNSSSAGRCEIGGSLYASHLVTDDHATVVAGRTPALSFALGYVDPTMSEKLRVAESYLDILTPEAATEFDARSRAGSEIVVRIVSAIRSGRAVLRA
;
A
#
# COMPACT_ATOMS: atom_id res chain seq x y z
N MET A 1 7.47 0.41 -24.51
CA MET A 1 8.54 -0.15 -23.67
C MET A 1 8.67 0.81 -22.51
N ILE A 2 8.30 0.40 -21.31
CA ILE A 2 8.51 1.21 -20.11
C ILE A 2 9.98 1.02 -19.74
N GLU A 3 10.78 2.08 -19.77
CA GLU A 3 12.16 2.01 -19.28
C GLU A 3 12.12 1.98 -17.75
N THR A 4 12.90 1.09 -17.13
CA THR A 4 13.08 1.13 -15.67
C THR A 4 13.86 2.39 -15.32
N GLY A 5 13.21 3.35 -14.67
CA GLY A 5 13.81 4.55 -14.16
C GLY A 5 14.91 4.21 -13.15
N SER A 6 16.05 4.89 -13.26
CA SER A 6 17.12 4.79 -12.27
C SER A 6 16.78 5.61 -11.04
N TYR A 7 17.03 5.06 -9.85
CA TYR A 7 17.04 5.81 -8.60
C TYR A 7 18.48 5.95 -8.07
N GLU A 8 18.74 7.03 -7.34
CA GLU A 8 19.95 7.16 -6.53
C GLU A 8 19.70 6.57 -5.13
N LEU A 9 20.72 5.93 -4.55
CA LEU A 9 20.67 5.50 -3.16
C LEU A 9 21.36 6.53 -2.30
N LEU A 10 20.61 7.18 -1.42
CA LEU A 10 21.12 8.13 -0.44
C LEU A 10 21.27 7.47 0.92
N SER A 11 22.20 7.96 1.75
CA SER A 11 22.16 7.61 3.18
C SER A 11 20.87 8.15 3.80
N PHE A 12 20.35 7.50 4.85
CA PHE A 12 19.12 7.95 5.51
C PHE A 12 19.19 9.42 5.94
N GLU A 13 20.29 9.83 6.56
CA GLU A 13 20.47 11.21 7.05
C GLU A 13 20.54 12.22 5.91
N GLU A 14 21.30 11.92 4.85
CA GLU A 14 21.40 12.77 3.67
C GLU A 14 20.03 12.93 2.99
N ALA A 15 19.30 11.82 2.82
CA ALA A 15 17.97 11.83 2.24
C ALA A 15 17.00 12.64 3.12
N ARG A 16 17.05 12.49 4.45
CA ARG A 16 16.21 13.26 5.37
C ARG A 16 16.45 14.76 5.23
N GLN A 17 17.71 15.18 5.20
CA GLN A 17 18.08 16.59 5.07
C GLN A 17 17.69 17.17 3.70
N LYS A 18 18.00 16.44 2.63
CA LYS A 18 17.79 16.87 1.23
C LYS A 18 16.32 16.84 0.82
N LEU A 19 15.62 15.74 1.12
CA LEU A 19 14.30 15.44 0.58
C LEU A 19 13.17 15.80 1.55
N ARG A 20 13.45 15.95 2.85
CA ARG A 20 12.46 16.33 3.88
C ARG A 20 11.22 15.42 3.93
N PHE A 21 11.38 14.12 3.57
CA PHE A 21 10.29 13.14 3.57
C PHE A 21 9.71 12.89 4.98
N ASP A 22 10.48 13.17 6.03
CA ASP A 22 10.11 13.04 7.44
C ASP A 22 9.00 14.01 7.89
N ARG A 23 8.60 14.94 7.02
CA ARG A 23 7.41 15.79 7.21
C ARG A 23 6.12 15.13 6.73
N GLU A 24 6.23 14.07 5.94
CA GLU A 24 5.14 13.45 5.20
C GLU A 24 4.95 11.98 5.63
N ILE A 25 6.06 11.32 5.95
CA ILE A 25 6.19 9.94 6.38
C ILE A 25 6.51 9.88 7.87
N SER A 26 5.84 9.00 8.59
CA SER A 26 6.07 8.68 9.99
C SER A 26 7.13 7.57 10.10
N LEU A 27 8.33 7.92 10.56
CA LEU A 27 9.48 7.00 10.55
C LEU A 27 9.46 5.92 11.65
N GLY A 28 8.35 5.78 12.36
CA GLY A 28 8.22 4.89 13.51
C GLY A 28 9.29 5.14 14.58
N LEU A 29 9.59 4.10 15.37
CA LEU A 29 10.62 4.14 16.43
C LEU A 29 11.90 3.38 16.05
N PHE A 30 12.10 3.08 14.76
CA PHE A 30 13.24 2.28 14.31
C PHE A 30 14.49 3.13 14.08
N ASP A 31 15.66 2.60 14.46
CA ASP A 31 16.93 3.18 14.05
C ASP A 31 17.22 2.82 12.58
N LEU A 32 16.98 3.79 11.71
CA LEU A 32 17.19 3.67 10.26
C LEU A 32 18.53 4.26 9.81
N SER A 33 19.44 4.61 10.73
CA SER A 33 20.72 5.28 10.40
C SER A 33 21.61 4.46 9.46
N SER A 34 21.50 3.13 9.48
CA SER A 34 22.24 2.21 8.59
C SER A 34 21.54 1.94 7.24
N PHE A 35 20.31 2.43 7.07
CA PHE A 35 19.51 2.19 5.86
C PHE A 35 19.78 3.26 4.80
N ARG A 36 19.41 2.94 3.57
CA ARG A 36 19.42 3.85 2.43
C ARG A 36 18.00 4.25 2.05
N ILE A 37 17.89 5.37 1.35
CA ILE A 37 16.65 5.80 0.70
C ILE A 37 16.88 5.77 -0.81
N ALA A 38 15.98 5.10 -1.53
CA ALA A 38 15.92 5.19 -2.97
C ALA A 38 15.24 6.52 -3.33
N TYR A 39 15.87 7.30 -4.22
CA TYR A 39 15.37 8.61 -4.61
C TYR A 39 15.37 8.79 -6.13
N CYS A 40 14.26 9.31 -6.65
CA CYS A 40 14.11 9.73 -8.03
C CYS A 40 13.64 11.19 -8.07
N ALA A 41 14.40 12.06 -8.74
CA ALA A 41 14.13 13.50 -8.82
C ALA A 41 13.02 13.88 -9.81
N GLY A 42 12.53 12.93 -10.60
CA GLY A 42 11.43 13.13 -11.55
C GLY A 42 10.53 11.91 -11.57
N ASP A 43 10.00 11.59 -12.74
CA ASP A 43 9.13 10.43 -12.90
C ASP A 43 9.92 9.13 -12.72
N PHE A 44 9.31 8.17 -12.03
CA PHE A 44 9.87 6.85 -11.77
C PHE A 44 9.03 5.79 -12.45
N ALA A 45 9.67 4.95 -13.25
CA ALA A 45 9.03 3.81 -13.89
C ALA A 45 9.75 2.52 -13.46
N TYR A 46 9.01 1.46 -13.13
CA TYR A 46 9.60 0.20 -12.69
C TYR A 46 8.86 -0.97 -13.33
N VAL A 47 9.61 -1.92 -13.88
CA VAL A 47 9.06 -3.14 -14.47
C VAL A 47 9.21 -4.28 -13.47
N GLY A 48 8.09 -4.87 -13.07
CA GLY A 48 8.03 -5.91 -12.04
C GLY A 48 7.42 -5.40 -10.73
N ASP A 49 7.44 -6.27 -9.74
CA ASP A 49 6.82 -6.02 -8.44
C ASP A 49 7.80 -5.32 -7.48
N ILE A 50 7.28 -4.43 -6.64
CA ILE A 50 8.01 -3.81 -5.53
C ILE A 50 7.50 -4.44 -4.23
N GLU A 51 8.38 -5.21 -3.58
CA GLU A 51 8.15 -5.77 -2.24
C GLU A 51 8.92 -4.95 -1.19
N LEU A 52 8.22 -4.08 -0.48
CA LEU A 52 8.74 -3.16 0.52
C LEU A 52 9.31 -3.84 1.79
N TYR A 53 8.82 -5.02 2.18
CA TYR A 53 9.39 -5.79 3.30
C TYR A 53 10.78 -6.32 2.92
N GLN A 54 10.92 -6.87 1.72
CA GLN A 54 12.21 -7.32 1.18
C GLN A 54 13.19 -6.15 1.10
N TRP A 55 12.75 -5.00 0.57
CA TRP A 55 13.58 -3.80 0.46
C TRP A 55 14.12 -3.35 1.83
N MET A 56 13.26 -3.30 2.84
CA MET A 56 13.67 -2.91 4.18
C MET A 56 14.64 -3.93 4.79
N TRP A 57 14.23 -5.18 4.88
CA TRP A 57 14.93 -6.12 5.76
C TRP A 57 16.12 -6.80 5.11
N CYS A 58 16.08 -7.02 3.80
CA CYS A 58 17.15 -7.67 3.05
C CYS A 58 18.06 -6.65 2.35
N ASP A 59 17.47 -5.67 1.68
CA ASP A 59 18.25 -4.74 0.85
C ASP A 59 18.71 -3.48 1.60
N LYS A 60 18.22 -3.31 2.85
CA LYS A 60 18.49 -2.14 3.70
C LYS A 60 18.07 -0.82 3.07
N ILE A 61 16.97 -0.83 2.32
CA ILE A 61 16.31 0.33 1.75
C ILE A 61 15.07 0.64 2.61
N ALA A 62 15.10 1.74 3.36
CA ALA A 62 14.02 2.11 4.27
C ALA A 62 12.83 2.79 3.55
N GLY A 63 13.02 3.23 2.31
CA GLY A 63 11.92 3.79 1.54
C GLY A 63 12.33 4.33 0.18
N LEU A 64 11.32 4.74 -0.57
CA LEU A 64 11.41 5.33 -1.89
C LEU A 64 10.74 6.70 -1.92
N VAL A 65 11.46 7.70 -2.41
CA VAL A 65 10.95 9.05 -2.66
C VAL A 65 11.00 9.35 -4.15
N VAL A 66 9.87 9.74 -4.72
CA VAL A 66 9.73 10.12 -6.13
C VAL A 66 9.17 11.53 -6.20
N ASP A 67 9.92 12.46 -6.80
CA ASP A 67 9.55 13.87 -7.00
C ASP A 67 8.66 14.13 -8.23
N GLY A 68 8.15 13.06 -8.83
CA GLY A 68 7.23 13.08 -9.97
C GLY A 68 6.20 11.96 -9.91
N ASP A 69 5.73 11.54 -11.08
CA ASP A 69 4.78 10.44 -11.22
C ASP A 69 5.50 9.09 -11.11
N MET A 70 4.87 8.14 -10.43
CA MET A 70 5.37 6.78 -10.22
C MET A 70 4.52 5.78 -11.01
N THR A 71 5.16 4.97 -11.86
CA THR A 71 4.52 3.88 -12.59
C THR A 71 5.22 2.56 -12.28
N ILE A 72 4.47 1.62 -11.73
CA ILE A 72 4.91 0.25 -11.50
C ILE A 72 4.13 -0.64 -12.48
N ASP A 73 4.84 -1.26 -13.42
CA ASP A 73 4.31 -2.31 -14.28
C ASP A 73 4.36 -3.65 -13.54
N GLY A 74 3.55 -3.73 -12.48
CA GLY A 74 3.57 -4.77 -11.46
C GLY A 74 2.84 -4.32 -10.20
N ASP A 75 3.00 -5.09 -9.13
CA ASP A 75 2.34 -4.82 -7.85
C ASP A 75 3.22 -3.99 -6.92
N LEU A 76 2.58 -3.11 -6.14
CA LEU A 76 3.19 -2.51 -4.96
C LEU A 76 2.69 -3.27 -3.73
N MET A 77 3.61 -3.84 -2.97
CA MET A 77 3.21 -4.71 -1.88
C MET A 77 4.16 -4.69 -0.69
N ASP A 78 3.62 -5.08 0.45
CA ASP A 78 4.41 -5.64 1.53
C ASP A 78 3.75 -6.87 2.14
N ASN A 79 4.56 -7.80 2.63
CA ASN A 79 4.11 -8.99 3.35
C ASN A 79 4.25 -8.82 4.88
N SER A 80 4.29 -7.58 5.38
CA SER A 80 4.40 -7.32 6.83
C SER A 80 3.02 -7.23 7.47
N PHE A 81 2.51 -8.33 8.00
CA PHE A 81 1.18 -8.35 8.62
C PHE A 81 1.17 -7.78 10.05
N ASP A 82 2.33 -7.58 10.67
CA ASP A 82 2.51 -7.12 12.06
C ASP A 82 3.81 -6.34 12.31
N GLY A 83 4.56 -5.96 11.27
CA GLY A 83 5.88 -5.33 11.39
C GLY A 83 6.08 -4.21 10.38
N SER A 84 7.19 -3.49 10.46
CA SER A 84 7.46 -2.40 9.50
C SER A 84 7.97 -2.90 8.15
N ALA A 85 7.64 -2.15 7.12
CA ALA A 85 8.18 -2.29 5.76
C ALA A 85 8.70 -0.94 5.26
N ALA A 86 9.41 -0.94 4.13
CA ALA A 86 9.89 0.28 3.51
C ALA A 86 8.71 1.21 3.15
N PHE A 87 8.89 2.52 3.29
CA PHE A 87 7.85 3.48 2.91
C PHE A 87 7.91 3.85 1.42
N VAL A 88 6.81 4.39 0.89
CA VAL A 88 6.77 5.03 -0.44
C VAL A 88 6.21 6.44 -0.30
N LEU A 89 6.91 7.42 -0.86
CA LEU A 89 6.45 8.78 -1.04
C LEU A 89 6.49 9.14 -2.53
N ALA A 90 5.32 9.16 -3.18
CA ALA A 90 5.15 9.67 -4.53
C ALA A 90 4.55 11.08 -4.47
N ARG A 91 5.30 12.09 -4.91
CA ARG A 91 4.82 13.49 -4.92
C ARG A 91 3.92 13.82 -6.09
N GLY A 92 3.90 12.98 -7.12
CA GLY A 92 2.92 12.99 -8.20
C GLY A 92 1.84 11.92 -8.02
N ASN A 93 1.39 11.40 -9.16
CA ASN A 93 0.46 10.26 -9.24
C ASN A 93 1.20 8.94 -9.07
N LEU A 94 0.48 7.89 -8.65
CA LEU A 94 1.00 6.53 -8.63
C LEU A 94 0.11 5.62 -9.48
N ARG A 95 0.72 4.80 -10.33
CA ARG A 95 0.06 3.70 -11.05
C ARG A 95 0.71 2.37 -10.69
N ALA A 96 -0.11 1.36 -10.43
CA ALA A 96 0.31 -0.03 -10.21
C ALA A 96 -0.77 -1.01 -10.70
N ARG A 97 -0.45 -2.31 -10.78
CA ARG A 97 -1.42 -3.37 -11.07
C ARG A 97 -2.31 -3.66 -9.86
N THR A 98 -1.71 -3.97 -8.71
CA THR A 98 -2.37 -4.04 -7.40
C THR A 98 -1.57 -3.29 -6.35
N VAL A 99 -2.25 -2.86 -5.28
CA VAL A 99 -1.61 -2.30 -4.09
C VAL A 99 -2.11 -3.09 -2.89
N THR A 100 -1.21 -3.78 -2.21
CA THR A 100 -1.57 -4.58 -1.03
C THR A 100 -0.63 -4.28 0.11
N LEU A 101 -1.11 -3.57 1.13
CA LEU A 101 -0.29 -3.05 2.21
C LEU A 101 -0.58 -3.76 3.52
N GLY A 102 0.49 -3.94 4.29
CA GLY A 102 0.53 -4.37 5.67
C GLY A 102 1.05 -3.22 6.53
N GLY A 103 2.27 -3.35 7.04
CA GLY A 103 2.91 -2.32 7.87
C GLY A 103 3.70 -1.26 7.11
N ALA A 104 3.56 -1.16 5.78
CA ALA A 104 4.16 -0.08 5.01
C ALA A 104 3.42 1.25 5.18
N GLU A 105 4.16 2.35 5.11
CA GLU A 105 3.59 3.68 4.93
C GLU A 105 3.70 4.13 3.47
N VAL A 106 2.57 4.43 2.84
CA VAL A 106 2.50 4.83 1.43
C VAL A 106 1.74 6.15 1.32
N VAL A 107 2.44 7.19 0.87
CA VAL A 107 1.87 8.52 0.63
C VAL A 107 1.97 8.84 -0.85
N VAL A 108 0.82 9.10 -1.47
CA VAL A 108 0.68 9.56 -2.85
C VAL A 108 0.03 10.93 -2.82
N ARG A 109 0.70 11.97 -3.31
CA ARG A 109 0.15 13.33 -3.29
C ARG A 109 -0.88 13.58 -4.39
N GLY A 110 -0.74 12.90 -5.53
CA GLY A 110 -1.70 12.91 -6.62
C GLY A 110 -2.73 11.79 -6.55
N ASP A 111 -3.18 11.36 -7.72
CA ASP A 111 -4.10 10.23 -7.88
C ASP A 111 -3.38 8.89 -7.72
N LEU A 112 -4.06 7.90 -7.12
CA LEU A 112 -3.65 6.50 -7.16
C LEU A 112 -4.52 5.74 -8.17
N ARG A 113 -3.88 5.10 -9.16
CA ARG A 113 -4.55 4.31 -10.19
C ARG A 113 -4.07 2.86 -10.13
N VAL A 114 -5.00 1.96 -9.85
CA VAL A 114 -4.74 0.54 -9.68
C VAL A 114 -5.67 -0.24 -10.60
N GLU A 115 -5.13 -1.21 -11.32
CA GLU A 115 -5.93 -2.03 -12.24
C GLU A 115 -6.84 -2.99 -11.48
N GLY A 116 -6.36 -3.52 -10.36
CA GLY A 116 -7.07 -4.42 -9.46
C GLY A 116 -7.64 -3.73 -8.21
N ALA A 117 -7.44 -4.35 -7.04
CA ALA A 117 -7.91 -3.85 -5.76
C ALA A 117 -6.77 -3.16 -4.99
N VAL A 118 -7.14 -2.22 -4.12
CA VAL A 118 -6.32 -1.79 -3.00
C VAL A 118 -6.77 -2.53 -1.75
N PHE A 119 -5.85 -3.28 -1.14
CA PHE A 119 -6.13 -4.03 0.08
C PHE A 119 -5.08 -3.68 1.14
N ASN A 120 -5.46 -2.88 2.12
CA ASN A 120 -4.59 -2.47 3.20
C ASN A 120 -5.01 -3.17 4.48
N SER A 121 -4.05 -3.72 5.21
CA SER A 121 -4.25 -4.49 6.44
C SER A 121 -3.22 -4.10 7.47
N SER A 122 -3.44 -4.43 8.75
CA SER A 122 -2.54 -4.11 9.86
C SER A 122 -2.57 -2.64 10.27
N SER A 123 -2.64 -2.41 11.58
CA SER A 123 -2.61 -1.08 12.18
C SER A 123 -1.22 -0.45 12.27
N ALA A 124 -0.18 -1.18 11.83
CA ALA A 124 1.19 -0.69 11.80
C ALA A 124 1.47 0.27 10.62
N GLY A 125 0.68 0.19 9.55
CA GLY A 125 0.86 0.95 8.32
C GLY A 125 -0.09 2.14 8.18
N ARG A 126 0.18 2.96 7.16
CA ARG A 126 -0.64 4.11 6.77
C ARG A 126 -0.64 4.29 5.26
N CYS A 127 -1.79 4.56 4.67
CA CYS A 127 -1.92 4.88 3.25
C CYS A 127 -2.64 6.22 3.09
N GLU A 128 -1.99 7.21 2.51
CA GLU A 128 -2.58 8.52 2.23
C GLU A 128 -2.55 8.83 0.74
N ILE A 129 -3.72 9.17 0.19
CA ILE A 129 -3.89 9.56 -1.20
C ILE A 129 -4.47 10.97 -1.24
N GLY A 130 -3.66 11.94 -1.67
CA GLY A 130 -4.03 13.35 -1.76
C GLY A 130 -5.01 13.66 -2.90
N GLY A 131 -5.05 12.81 -3.94
CA GLY A 131 -6.01 12.86 -5.03
C GLY A 131 -7.15 11.84 -4.89
N SER A 132 -7.62 11.33 -6.02
CA SER A 132 -8.62 10.26 -6.08
C SER A 132 -7.97 8.88 -6.19
N LEU A 133 -8.64 7.88 -5.62
CA LEU A 133 -8.35 6.47 -5.82
C LEU A 133 -9.21 5.91 -6.95
N TYR A 134 -8.56 5.39 -7.99
CA TYR A 134 -9.17 4.63 -9.06
C TYR A 134 -8.73 3.17 -8.94
N ALA A 135 -9.63 2.32 -8.47
CA ALA A 135 -9.41 0.88 -8.32
C ALA A 135 -10.76 0.16 -8.45
N SER A 136 -10.74 -1.17 -8.57
CA SER A 136 -11.95 -1.98 -8.50
C SER A 136 -12.56 -1.94 -7.09
N HIS A 137 -11.71 -1.99 -6.07
CA HIS A 137 -12.09 -2.04 -4.67
C HIS A 137 -11.09 -1.25 -3.81
N LEU A 138 -11.57 -0.73 -2.70
CA LEU A 138 -10.75 -0.36 -1.54
C LEU A 138 -11.19 -1.21 -0.36
N VAL A 139 -10.26 -1.95 0.24
CA VAL A 139 -10.47 -2.63 1.52
C VAL A 139 -9.42 -2.14 2.49
N THR A 140 -9.85 -1.69 3.66
CA THR A 140 -8.96 -1.33 4.77
C THR A 140 -9.33 -2.19 5.98
N ASP A 141 -8.37 -2.97 6.50
CA ASP A 141 -8.52 -3.81 7.69
C ASP A 141 -7.58 -3.31 8.79
N ASP A 142 -8.12 -2.48 9.68
CA ASP A 142 -7.43 -1.80 10.77
C ASP A 142 -6.24 -0.91 10.35
N HIS A 143 -6.04 -0.72 9.05
CA HIS A 143 -4.99 0.11 8.48
C HIS A 143 -5.44 1.57 8.35
N ALA A 144 -4.57 2.51 8.71
CA ALA A 144 -4.88 3.94 8.61
C ALA A 144 -4.87 4.39 7.14
N THR A 145 -6.03 4.33 6.49
CA THR A 145 -6.17 4.68 5.07
C THR A 145 -7.01 5.94 4.88
N VAL A 146 -6.48 6.93 4.16
CA VAL A 146 -7.15 8.20 3.85
C VAL A 146 -7.06 8.47 2.35
N VAL A 147 -8.20 8.82 1.75
CA VAL A 147 -8.32 9.28 0.36
C VAL A 147 -9.02 10.62 0.35
N ALA A 148 -8.34 11.68 -0.05
CA ALA A 148 -8.93 13.03 -0.04
C ALA A 148 -10.02 13.17 -1.13
N GLY A 149 -9.75 12.67 -2.33
CA GLY A 149 -10.65 12.70 -3.48
C GLY A 149 -11.69 11.57 -3.48
N ARG A 150 -12.02 11.08 -4.66
CA ARG A 150 -13.01 10.01 -4.84
C ARG A 150 -12.43 8.64 -4.47
N THR A 151 -13.29 7.76 -3.99
CA THR A 151 -13.00 6.33 -3.79
C THR A 151 -13.80 5.48 -4.79
N PRO A 152 -13.42 4.21 -5.00
CA PRO A 152 -14.25 3.24 -5.70
C PRO A 152 -15.63 3.10 -5.03
N ALA A 153 -16.66 2.73 -5.80
CA ALA A 153 -17.99 2.47 -5.26
C ALA A 153 -18.01 1.30 -4.25
N LEU A 154 -17.05 0.38 -4.39
CA LEU A 154 -16.84 -0.78 -3.54
C LEU A 154 -15.67 -0.50 -2.60
N SER A 155 -15.98 0.22 -1.53
CA SER A 155 -15.01 0.59 -0.50
C SER A 155 -15.48 0.09 0.86
N PHE A 156 -14.67 -0.74 1.52
CA PHE A 156 -15.02 -1.44 2.75
C PHE A 156 -13.98 -1.18 3.84
N ALA A 157 -14.45 -1.17 5.09
CA ALA A 157 -13.59 -1.11 6.26
C ALA A 157 -13.91 -2.26 7.22
N LEU A 158 -12.87 -2.95 7.67
CA LEU A 158 -12.88 -3.83 8.84
C LEU A 158 -12.05 -3.13 9.92
N GLY A 159 -12.57 -3.02 11.14
CA GLY A 159 -11.86 -2.35 12.24
C GLY A 159 -11.83 -0.82 12.12
N TYR A 160 -10.65 -0.23 12.32
CA TYR A 160 -10.45 1.22 12.35
C TYR A 160 -10.84 1.92 11.04
N VAL A 161 -11.54 3.04 11.19
CA VAL A 161 -11.90 3.95 10.11
C VAL A 161 -11.45 5.35 10.50
N ASP A 162 -10.60 5.96 9.68
CA ASP A 162 -10.29 7.38 9.83
C ASP A 162 -11.59 8.20 9.70
N PRO A 163 -11.85 9.17 10.60
CA PRO A 163 -13.08 9.97 10.57
C PRO A 163 -13.37 10.61 9.21
N THR A 164 -12.33 11.00 8.46
CA THR A 164 -12.45 11.61 7.13
C THR A 164 -12.94 10.64 6.05
N MET A 165 -12.90 9.34 6.34
CA MET A 165 -13.31 8.26 5.44
C MET A 165 -14.66 7.63 5.81
N SER A 166 -15.25 8.03 6.93
CA SER A 166 -16.51 7.44 7.46
C SER A 166 -17.67 7.48 6.47
N GLU A 167 -17.78 8.52 5.64
CA GLU A 167 -18.82 8.63 4.60
C GLU A 167 -18.48 7.90 3.29
N LYS A 168 -17.20 7.49 3.13
CA LYS A 168 -16.68 6.86 1.90
C LYS A 168 -16.57 5.35 2.00
N LEU A 169 -16.59 4.79 3.21
CA LEU A 169 -16.38 3.37 3.47
C LEU A 169 -17.66 2.72 4.03
N ARG A 170 -17.95 1.51 3.55
CA ARG A 170 -18.96 0.64 4.14
C ARG A 170 -18.30 -0.19 5.23
N VAL A 171 -18.79 -0.12 6.45
CA VAL A 171 -18.30 -0.97 7.53
C VAL A 171 -18.71 -2.42 7.25
N ALA A 172 -17.74 -3.32 7.28
CA ALA A 172 -17.90 -4.76 7.20
C ALA A 172 -17.57 -5.35 8.58
N GLU A 173 -18.41 -6.24 9.09
CA GLU A 173 -18.18 -6.90 10.39
C GLU A 173 -17.24 -8.09 10.24
N SER A 174 -17.15 -8.65 9.04
CA SER A 174 -16.31 -9.79 8.76
C SER A 174 -15.88 -9.87 7.30
N TYR A 175 -14.90 -10.73 7.05
CA TYR A 175 -14.49 -11.07 5.69
C TYR A 175 -15.61 -11.70 4.84
N LEU A 176 -16.66 -12.27 5.45
CA LEU A 176 -17.80 -12.82 4.73
C LEU A 176 -18.60 -11.75 3.97
N ASP A 177 -18.57 -10.51 4.47
CA ASP A 177 -19.31 -9.39 3.89
C ASP A 177 -18.66 -8.90 2.59
N ILE A 178 -17.35 -9.11 2.46
CA ILE A 178 -16.56 -8.62 1.33
C ILE A 178 -16.12 -9.72 0.37
N LEU A 179 -16.06 -10.98 0.79
CA LEU A 179 -15.63 -12.10 -0.04
C LEU A 179 -16.78 -12.74 -0.81
N THR A 180 -16.53 -13.15 -2.05
CA THR A 180 -17.45 -14.03 -2.81
C THR A 180 -17.76 -15.30 -2.02
N PRO A 181 -18.95 -15.92 -2.17
CA PRO A 181 -19.29 -17.15 -1.46
C PRO A 181 -18.26 -18.28 -1.66
N GLU A 182 -17.71 -18.39 -2.87
CA GLU A 182 -16.68 -19.36 -3.23
C GLU A 182 -15.39 -19.10 -2.45
N ALA A 183 -14.89 -17.86 -2.47
CA ALA A 183 -13.68 -17.49 -1.73
C ALA A 183 -13.87 -17.58 -0.21
N ALA A 184 -15.05 -17.20 0.30
CA ALA A 184 -15.38 -17.31 1.72
C ALA A 184 -15.36 -18.77 2.21
N THR A 185 -15.79 -19.70 1.37
CA THR A 185 -15.74 -21.14 1.65
C THR A 185 -14.32 -21.67 1.57
N GLU A 186 -13.59 -21.34 0.49
CA GLU A 186 -12.20 -21.75 0.28
C GLU A 186 -11.26 -21.27 1.40
N PHE A 187 -11.43 -20.02 1.83
CA PHE A 187 -10.57 -19.41 2.85
C PHE A 187 -11.01 -19.74 4.27
N ASP A 188 -12.10 -20.50 4.44
CA ASP A 188 -12.69 -20.84 5.73
C ASP A 188 -12.95 -19.59 6.59
N ALA A 189 -13.53 -18.57 5.96
CA ALA A 189 -13.74 -17.24 6.53
C ALA A 189 -14.69 -17.23 7.75
N ARG A 190 -15.31 -18.36 8.08
CA ARG A 190 -16.18 -18.55 9.25
C ARG A 190 -15.44 -19.04 10.50
N SER A 191 -14.26 -19.67 10.34
CA SER A 191 -13.63 -20.41 11.43
C SER A 191 -12.35 -19.77 11.98
N ARG A 192 -11.74 -18.81 11.25
CA ARG A 192 -10.47 -18.19 11.64
C ARG A 192 -10.55 -16.66 11.59
N ALA A 193 -10.50 -16.04 12.78
CA ALA A 193 -10.06 -14.66 12.95
C ALA A 193 -8.53 -14.69 13.10
N GLY A 194 -7.79 -14.08 12.15
CA GLY A 194 -6.33 -13.99 12.23
C GLY A 194 -5.67 -13.66 10.89
N SER A 195 -4.38 -13.34 10.91
CA SER A 195 -3.60 -12.90 9.74
C SER A 195 -3.56 -13.90 8.58
N GLU A 196 -3.83 -15.19 8.82
CA GLU A 196 -3.81 -16.22 7.78
C GLU A 196 -4.87 -16.00 6.70
N ILE A 197 -6.06 -15.51 7.06
CA ILE A 197 -7.10 -15.23 6.05
C ILE A 197 -6.67 -14.06 5.16
N VAL A 198 -6.06 -13.03 5.75
CA VAL A 198 -5.53 -11.86 5.04
C VAL A 198 -4.50 -12.30 4.01
N VAL A 199 -3.56 -13.17 4.39
CA VAL A 199 -2.54 -13.74 3.49
C VAL A 199 -3.19 -14.43 2.28
N ARG A 200 -4.24 -15.23 2.51
CA ARG A 200 -4.95 -15.93 1.42
C ARG A 200 -5.67 -14.95 0.48
N ILE A 201 -6.34 -13.95 1.04
CA ILE A 201 -7.04 -12.91 0.27
C ILE A 201 -6.05 -12.13 -0.59
N VAL A 202 -4.98 -11.61 0.02
CA VAL A 202 -3.93 -10.83 -0.65
C VAL A 202 -3.25 -11.66 -1.74
N SER A 203 -2.90 -12.91 -1.46
CA SER A 203 -2.31 -13.82 -2.47
C SER A 203 -3.26 -14.07 -3.65
N ALA A 204 -4.56 -14.23 -3.38
CA ALA A 204 -5.56 -14.38 -4.44
C ALA A 204 -5.72 -13.10 -5.27
N ILE A 205 -5.74 -11.91 -4.63
CA ILE A 205 -5.79 -10.62 -5.33
C ILE A 205 -4.57 -10.43 -6.24
N ARG A 206 -3.36 -10.68 -5.73
CA ARG A 206 -2.11 -10.56 -6.49
C ARG A 206 -2.02 -11.53 -7.67
N SER A 207 -2.63 -12.72 -7.55
CA SER A 207 -2.75 -13.68 -8.66
C SER A 207 -3.88 -13.34 -9.65
N GLY A 208 -4.53 -12.19 -9.50
CA GLY A 208 -5.60 -11.72 -10.40
C GLY A 208 -6.94 -12.43 -10.19
N ARG A 209 -7.12 -13.16 -9.09
CA ARG A 209 -8.39 -13.83 -8.79
C ARG A 209 -9.40 -12.82 -8.26
N ALA A 210 -10.61 -12.86 -8.84
CA ALA A 210 -11.75 -12.09 -8.33
C ALA A 210 -12.33 -12.77 -7.08
N VAL A 211 -11.81 -12.40 -5.90
CA VAL A 211 -12.26 -12.93 -4.61
C VAL A 211 -13.16 -12.00 -3.82
N LEU A 212 -13.21 -10.71 -4.19
CA LEU A 212 -14.06 -9.69 -3.58
C LEU A 212 -15.42 -9.60 -4.28
N ARG A 213 -16.47 -9.25 -3.53
CA ARG A 213 -17.82 -9.05 -4.06
C ARG A 213 -17.94 -7.74 -4.83
N ALA A 214 -18.68 -7.79 -5.94
CA ALA A 214 -19.11 -6.63 -6.73
C ALA A 214 -20.25 -5.84 -6.08
#